data_AF-A0A813ZHT7-F1
#
_entry.id   AF-A0A813ZHT7-F1
#
_cell.length_a   1.000
_cell.length_b   1.000
_cell.length_c   1.000
_cell.angle_alpha   90.00
_cell.angle_beta   90.00
_cell.angle_gamma   90.00
#
_symmetry.space_group_name_H-M   'P 1'
#
loop_
_entity.id
_entity.type
_entity.pdbx_description
1 polymer ?
#
loop_
_entity_poly.entity_id
_entity_poly.type
_entity_poly.pdbx_seq_one_letter_code
_entity_poly.pdbx_strand_id
1 'polypeptide(L)'
;MIDVANVITAFNEYMSLMKLSYESIASYIDVFTAWEPKISASFVNLVTEHFLMGNLDNYIEKLRSEQKTIDNLLLEIWFAQILDGLMYLWNQNIVHRNLKPESIFLRGEDNEQNCSIVIGDMTLAATDSALSYTAAEIFDCKPYTPLSDTYSLGAILLDVLLTDCLTAPDEQGVSVCSMYMPCIAGQRNHSEGEFDAEDTLQLRICARYDHNILTKTIENLSKDNHEISSLINRMMNPIPDERIGREDFSQNEFIVKCMRQIDSHMMEYTASIIHENEKVDELMSNEQTEYYLEYLKLNQNDGSRVQQCLLIFCESYAASINTLVLATYYLNDIVPLIEHFQTKGKIAFYGLELLEKILTSDHREYILKPNLIVFIKKMIPNDLMIIMKLTTVLKEIFSFKTTTFEETNIVLDIARILNKYDTNVTISSNCCTIFWHMINEPSSLRDLYQNKVSVLNSLLNLSLKLDNNVDIFTKICFAFMPLLFQKSIIDYLAQYNLVRYFTIGLQKHSKNRQAVKSERCVMRYLCSRLSDETLLDSMKVLNNIFDYHENHPDVVYAIITLLKSMIQYDDAIDEMVSTSIDNTLIFKIKRFHNDDREIMRTCDEMLHSIKNRRLLQKRKQNFQK
;
A
#
# COMPACT_ATOMS: atom_id res chain seq x y z
N MET A 1 -23.38 -29.59 19.50
CA MET A 1 -23.49 -28.39 18.65
C MET A 1 -22.22 -28.39 17.83
N ILE A 2 -22.30 -28.52 16.50
CA ILE A 2 -21.12 -28.43 15.64
C ILE A 2 -20.53 -27.05 15.87
N ASP A 3 -19.26 -26.94 16.22
CA ASP A 3 -18.59 -25.65 16.40
C ASP A 3 -18.33 -25.04 15.02
N VAL A 4 -19.39 -24.47 14.45
CA VAL A 4 -19.37 -23.83 13.12
C VAL A 4 -18.34 -22.71 13.08
N ALA A 5 -18.07 -22.05 14.21
CA ALA A 5 -17.04 -21.01 14.28
C ALA A 5 -15.64 -21.58 14.06
N ASN A 6 -15.29 -22.70 14.69
CA ASN A 6 -13.99 -23.35 14.47
C ASN A 6 -13.83 -23.86 13.03
N VAL A 7 -14.88 -24.42 12.43
CA VAL A 7 -14.85 -24.88 11.03
C VAL A 7 -14.62 -23.70 10.08
N ILE A 8 -15.27 -22.55 10.30
CA ILE A 8 -15.07 -21.35 9.48
C ILE A 8 -13.66 -20.78 9.67
N THR A 9 -13.15 -20.74 10.91
CA THR A 9 -11.79 -20.26 11.20
C THR A 9 -10.75 -21.14 10.51
N ALA A 10 -10.83 -22.46 10.65
CA ALA A 10 -9.92 -23.41 10.01
C ALA A 10 -10.01 -23.34 8.46
N PHE A 11 -11.23 -23.20 7.92
CA PHE A 11 -11.42 -23.02 6.48
C PHE A 11 -10.72 -21.74 5.98
N ASN A 12 -10.88 -20.62 6.67
CA ASN A 12 -10.23 -19.36 6.29
C ASN A 12 -8.70 -19.43 6.42
N GLU A 13 -8.18 -20.13 7.43
CA GLU A 13 -6.74 -20.38 7.59
C GLU A 13 -6.20 -21.20 6.40
N TYR A 14 -6.85 -22.30 6.02
CA TYR A 14 -6.43 -23.10 4.86
C TYR A 14 -6.63 -22.41 3.51
N MET A 15 -7.64 -21.55 3.38
CA MET A 15 -7.80 -20.70 2.19
C MET A 15 -6.61 -19.74 2.01
N SER A 16 -5.95 -19.33 3.09
CA SER A 16 -4.75 -18.50 3.01
C SER A 16 -3.55 -19.27 2.45
N LEU A 17 -3.47 -20.59 2.72
CA LEU A 17 -2.42 -21.48 2.21
C LEU A 17 -2.49 -21.65 0.68
N MET A 18 -3.68 -21.54 0.07
CA MET A 18 -3.84 -21.59 -1.39
C MET A 18 -3.16 -20.44 -2.14
N LYS A 19 -2.75 -19.37 -1.44
CA LYS A 19 -2.00 -18.25 -2.03
C LYS A 19 -0.50 -18.53 -2.11
N LEU A 20 -0.03 -19.58 -1.43
CA LEU A 20 1.39 -19.92 -1.38
C LEU A 20 1.80 -20.55 -2.69
N SER A 21 2.91 -20.07 -3.24
CA SER A 21 3.48 -20.56 -4.48
C SER A 21 4.99 -20.43 -4.39
N TYR A 22 5.65 -21.52 -4.01
CA TYR A 22 7.09 -21.58 -3.84
C TYR A 22 7.61 -23.00 -4.08
N GLU A 23 8.83 -23.13 -4.60
CA GLU A 23 9.37 -24.42 -5.07
C GLU A 23 9.45 -25.46 -3.94
N SER A 24 9.94 -25.03 -2.76
CA SER A 24 10.08 -25.88 -1.56
C SER A 24 8.80 -26.00 -0.71
N ILE A 25 7.65 -25.53 -1.21
CA ILE A 25 6.35 -25.64 -0.53
C ILE A 25 5.40 -26.49 -1.39
N ALA A 26 4.65 -27.38 -0.74
CA ALA A 26 3.63 -28.18 -1.40
C ALA A 26 2.51 -27.30 -1.96
N SER A 27 2.07 -27.61 -3.18
CA SER A 27 0.99 -26.88 -3.85
C SER A 27 -0.36 -27.27 -3.25
N TYR A 28 -1.08 -26.28 -2.72
CA TYR A 28 -2.45 -26.44 -2.21
C TYR A 28 -3.44 -26.10 -3.33
N ILE A 29 -4.18 -27.11 -3.79
CA ILE A 29 -5.03 -27.05 -4.98
C ILE A 29 -6.45 -26.58 -4.63
N ASP A 30 -7.03 -27.09 -3.54
CA ASP A 30 -8.40 -26.79 -3.16
C ASP A 30 -8.65 -27.01 -1.65
N VAL A 31 -9.69 -26.37 -1.12
CA VAL A 31 -10.16 -26.54 0.27
C VAL A 31 -11.68 -26.67 0.25
N PHE A 32 -12.20 -27.74 0.85
CA PHE A 32 -13.66 -27.95 0.92
C PHE A 32 -14.10 -28.55 2.26
N THR A 33 -15.33 -28.26 2.65
CA THR A 33 -15.93 -28.86 3.84
C THR A 33 -16.72 -30.11 3.49
N ALA A 34 -16.62 -31.14 4.33
CA ALA A 34 -17.42 -32.36 4.23
C ALA A 34 -18.11 -32.65 5.56
N TRP A 35 -19.31 -33.19 5.51
CA TRP A 35 -20.06 -33.62 6.68
C TRP A 35 -20.14 -35.15 6.69
N GLU A 36 -19.72 -35.79 7.79
CA GLU A 36 -19.89 -37.23 8.01
C GLU A 36 -21.07 -37.47 8.96
N PRO A 37 -22.22 -37.95 8.45
CA PRO A 37 -23.42 -38.15 9.25
C PRO A 37 -23.25 -39.18 10.37
N LYS A 38 -22.41 -40.21 10.18
CA LYS A 38 -22.29 -41.33 11.13
C LYS A 38 -21.68 -40.92 12.47
N ILE A 39 -20.73 -39.98 12.44
CA ILE A 39 -20.07 -39.44 13.63
C ILE A 39 -20.52 -38.01 13.95
N SER A 40 -21.45 -37.47 13.15
CA SER A 40 -21.95 -36.11 13.30
C SER A 40 -20.82 -35.08 13.39
N ALA A 41 -19.83 -35.20 12.50
CA ALA A 41 -18.65 -34.34 12.46
C ALA A 41 -18.48 -33.66 11.08
N SER A 42 -18.09 -32.39 11.12
CA SER A 42 -17.66 -31.64 9.94
C SER A 42 -16.15 -31.70 9.82
N PHE A 43 -15.66 -31.88 8.60
CA PHE A 43 -14.25 -31.91 8.25
C PHE A 43 -13.95 -30.76 7.30
N VAL A 44 -12.81 -30.10 7.50
CA VAL A 44 -12.20 -29.24 6.49
C VAL A 44 -11.15 -30.10 5.79
N ASN A 45 -11.28 -30.26 4.48
CA ASN A 45 -10.43 -31.12 3.67
C ASN A 45 -9.56 -30.25 2.77
N LEU A 46 -8.28 -30.59 2.72
CA LEU A 46 -7.28 -29.90 1.93
C LEU A 46 -6.84 -30.82 0.78
N VAL A 47 -6.89 -30.32 -0.44
CA VAL A 47 -6.41 -31.02 -1.63
C VAL A 47 -5.04 -30.47 -1.97
N THR A 48 -4.04 -31.35 -2.01
CA THR A 48 -2.66 -31.01 -2.37
C THR A 48 -2.24 -31.74 -3.64
N GLU A 49 -1.07 -31.38 -4.17
CA GLU A 49 -0.37 -32.28 -5.10
C GLU A 49 -0.10 -33.65 -4.44
N HIS A 50 0.00 -34.69 -5.26
CA HIS A 50 0.28 -36.05 -4.82
C HIS A 50 1.75 -36.39 -5.05
N PHE A 51 2.46 -36.74 -3.98
CA PHE A 51 3.89 -37.07 -4.01
C PHE A 51 4.09 -38.59 -4.08
N LEU A 52 4.47 -39.10 -5.26
CA LEU A 52 4.63 -40.53 -5.51
C LEU A 52 5.72 -41.19 -4.66
N MET A 53 6.73 -40.43 -4.25
CA MET A 53 7.87 -40.92 -3.48
C MET A 53 7.62 -40.93 -1.96
N GLY A 54 6.42 -40.56 -1.50
CA GLY A 54 6.09 -40.51 -0.08
C GLY A 54 6.72 -39.32 0.64
N ASN A 55 7.02 -39.49 1.93
CA ASN A 55 7.55 -38.46 2.80
C ASN A 55 8.91 -38.84 3.42
N LEU A 56 9.53 -37.87 4.08
CA LEU A 56 10.85 -38.02 4.68
C LEU A 56 10.86 -39.08 5.79
N ASP A 57 9.74 -39.27 6.51
CA ASP A 57 9.62 -40.32 7.51
C ASP A 57 9.83 -41.71 6.90
N ASN A 58 9.15 -42.01 5.79
CA ASN A 58 9.33 -43.29 5.07
C ASN A 58 10.79 -43.49 4.61
N TYR A 59 11.46 -42.40 4.20
CA TYR A 59 12.85 -42.45 3.79
C TYR A 59 13.80 -42.71 4.97
N ILE A 60 13.59 -42.05 6.12
CA ILE A 60 14.36 -42.26 7.35
C ILE A 60 14.18 -43.70 7.84
N GLU A 61 12.95 -44.22 7.86
CA GLU A 61 12.67 -45.61 8.24
C GLU A 61 13.40 -46.63 7.35
N LYS A 62 13.44 -46.37 6.04
CA LYS A 62 14.20 -47.18 5.08
C LYS A 62 15.69 -47.18 5.41
N LEU A 63 16.29 -46.00 5.61
CA LEU A 63 17.71 -45.87 5.97
C LEU A 63 18.03 -46.62 7.27
N ARG A 64 17.18 -46.52 8.29
CA ARG A 64 17.32 -47.28 9.55
C ARG A 64 17.27 -48.78 9.33
N SER A 65 16.32 -49.26 8.54
CA SER A 65 16.18 -50.69 8.23
C SER A 65 17.40 -51.26 7.50
N GLU A 66 18.05 -50.43 6.69
CA GLU A 66 19.25 -50.77 5.92
C GLU A 66 20.56 -50.47 6.67
N GLN A 67 20.49 -49.84 7.86
CA GLN A 67 21.63 -49.33 8.63
C GLN A 67 22.56 -48.45 7.78
N LYS A 68 21.96 -47.54 7.02
CA LYS A 68 22.66 -46.60 6.15
C LYS A 68 22.51 -45.18 6.65
N THR A 69 23.48 -44.35 6.30
CA THR A 69 23.40 -42.91 6.40
C THR A 69 22.99 -42.30 5.07
N ILE A 70 22.40 -41.11 5.13
CA ILE A 70 22.19 -40.28 3.94
C ILE A 70 23.53 -39.77 3.39
N ASP A 71 23.59 -39.55 2.07
CA ASP A 71 24.73 -38.84 1.47
C ASP A 71 24.80 -37.39 1.99
N ASN A 72 26.01 -36.93 2.33
CA ASN A 72 26.22 -35.60 2.92
C ASN A 72 25.75 -34.49 1.98
N LEU A 73 25.99 -34.61 0.67
CA LEU A 73 25.55 -33.60 -0.29
C LEU A 73 24.02 -33.55 -0.37
N LEU A 74 23.35 -34.70 -0.38
CA LEU A 74 21.89 -34.78 -0.39
C LEU A 74 21.30 -34.18 0.89
N LEU A 75 21.91 -34.46 2.06
CA LEU A 75 21.53 -33.86 3.34
C LEU A 75 21.66 -32.33 3.30
N GLU A 76 22.77 -31.80 2.79
CA GLU A 76 23.00 -30.35 2.65
C GLU A 76 21.95 -29.70 1.75
N ILE A 77 21.61 -30.33 0.61
CA ILE A 77 20.59 -29.84 -0.32
C ILE A 77 19.20 -29.87 0.31
N TRP A 78 18.82 -30.97 0.94
CA TRP A 78 17.50 -31.11 1.58
C TRP A 78 17.34 -30.18 2.76
N PHE A 79 18.38 -30.03 3.59
CA PHE A 79 18.42 -29.03 4.64
C PHE A 79 18.17 -27.62 4.08
N ALA A 80 18.88 -27.27 2.99
CA ALA A 80 18.70 -25.98 2.34
C ALA A 80 17.28 -25.79 1.79
N GLN A 81 16.70 -26.81 1.14
CA GLN A 81 15.34 -26.75 0.60
C GLN A 81 14.28 -26.57 1.70
N ILE A 82 14.41 -27.29 2.83
CA ILE A 82 13.51 -27.14 3.97
C ILE A 82 13.68 -25.74 4.58
N LEU A 83 14.92 -25.29 4.80
CA LEU A 83 15.17 -23.96 5.36
C LEU A 83 14.63 -22.86 4.45
N ASP A 84 14.82 -22.97 3.13
CA ASP A 84 14.34 -22.03 2.13
C ASP A 84 12.80 -21.97 2.08
N GLY A 85 12.15 -23.12 2.17
CA GLY A 85 10.69 -23.21 2.32
C GLY A 85 10.19 -22.54 3.60
N LEU A 86 10.84 -22.80 4.74
CA LEU A 86 10.53 -22.16 6.01
C LEU A 86 10.68 -20.64 5.89
N MET A 87 11.80 -20.15 5.36
CA MET A 87 12.05 -18.73 5.13
C MET A 87 10.96 -18.06 4.27
N TYR A 88 10.46 -18.76 3.26
CA TYR A 88 9.32 -18.28 2.47
C TYR A 88 8.05 -18.12 3.31
N LEU A 89 7.63 -19.15 4.06
CA LEU A 89 6.44 -19.10 4.92
C LEU A 89 6.54 -17.95 5.93
N TRP A 90 7.71 -17.87 6.53
CA TRP A 90 8.14 -16.89 7.49
C TRP A 90 8.09 -15.44 7.00
N ASN A 91 8.38 -15.19 5.72
CA ASN A 91 8.24 -13.88 5.07
C ASN A 91 6.77 -13.55 4.72
N GLN A 92 5.90 -14.55 4.72
CA GLN A 92 4.44 -14.37 4.61
C GLN A 92 3.75 -14.29 5.98
N ASN A 93 4.51 -14.17 7.08
CA ASN A 93 4.02 -14.21 8.47
C ASN A 93 3.30 -15.53 8.84
N ILE A 94 3.73 -16.64 8.25
CA ILE A 94 3.21 -17.98 8.53
C ILE A 94 4.28 -18.78 9.29
N VAL A 95 3.88 -19.42 10.39
CA VAL A 95 4.69 -20.41 11.13
C VAL A 95 4.13 -21.78 10.80
N HIS A 96 4.97 -22.78 10.55
CA HIS A 96 4.53 -24.11 10.13
C HIS A 96 3.81 -24.86 11.26
N ARG A 97 4.34 -24.80 12.49
CA ARG A 97 3.78 -25.36 13.74
C ARG A 97 3.72 -26.89 13.85
N ASN A 98 3.75 -27.62 12.74
CA ASN A 98 3.73 -29.08 12.71
C ASN A 98 4.87 -29.65 11.84
N LEU A 99 6.06 -29.05 11.93
CA LEU A 99 7.19 -29.47 11.10
C LEU A 99 7.76 -30.79 11.63
N LYS A 100 7.62 -31.85 10.84
CA LYS A 100 8.08 -33.22 11.15
C LYS A 100 8.34 -34.02 9.87
N PRO A 101 9.04 -35.16 9.90
CA PRO A 101 9.36 -35.92 8.69
C PRO A 101 8.13 -36.31 7.86
N GLU A 102 6.97 -36.54 8.47
CA GLU A 102 5.73 -36.87 7.75
C GLU A 102 5.15 -35.69 6.96
N SER A 103 5.48 -34.46 7.38
CA SER A 103 5.06 -33.21 6.73
C SER A 103 5.98 -32.79 5.58
N ILE A 104 7.06 -33.54 5.33
CA ILE A 104 8.08 -33.22 4.34
C ILE A 104 8.02 -34.26 3.22
N PHE A 105 7.63 -33.85 2.02
CA PHE A 105 7.37 -34.74 0.90
C PHE A 105 8.52 -34.77 -0.11
N LEU A 106 8.72 -35.93 -0.75
CA LEU A 106 9.73 -36.13 -1.78
C LEU A 106 9.09 -35.90 -3.17
N ARG A 107 9.61 -34.93 -3.93
CA ARG A 107 9.17 -34.59 -5.29
C ARG A 107 10.24 -35.05 -6.30
N GLY A 108 9.83 -35.94 -7.21
CA GLY A 108 10.66 -36.57 -8.25
C GLY A 108 10.00 -37.83 -8.80
N GLU A 109 10.52 -38.38 -9.91
CA GLU A 109 9.88 -39.52 -10.60
C GLU A 109 10.63 -40.86 -10.45
N ASP A 110 11.97 -40.90 -10.38
CA ASP A 110 12.69 -42.19 -10.58
C ASP A 110 13.93 -42.46 -9.68
N ASN A 111 14.41 -41.50 -8.88
CA ASN A 111 15.61 -41.73 -8.06
C ASN A 111 15.63 -40.89 -6.75
N GLU A 112 15.73 -41.58 -5.61
CA GLU A 112 15.87 -40.98 -4.27
C GLU A 112 17.13 -40.12 -4.13
N GLN A 113 18.17 -40.39 -4.92
CA GLN A 113 19.41 -39.59 -4.91
C GLN A 113 19.31 -38.28 -5.71
N ASN A 114 18.19 -38.04 -6.41
CA ASN A 114 17.98 -36.85 -7.22
C ASN A 114 16.55 -36.28 -7.06
N CYS A 115 15.93 -36.50 -5.90
CA CYS A 115 14.64 -35.91 -5.58
C CYS A 115 14.81 -34.62 -4.77
N SER A 116 13.93 -33.66 -5.04
CA SER A 116 13.77 -32.45 -4.23
C SER A 116 12.81 -32.72 -3.08
N ILE A 117 12.94 -31.96 -2.00
CA ILE A 117 12.01 -31.99 -0.88
C ILE A 117 11.10 -30.76 -0.90
N VAL A 118 9.86 -30.94 -0.45
CA VAL A 118 8.93 -29.85 -0.18
C VAL A 118 8.23 -29.99 1.16
N ILE A 119 7.95 -28.86 1.80
CA ILE A 119 7.20 -28.80 3.06
C ILE A 119 5.71 -28.76 2.73
N GLY A 120 4.93 -29.62 3.39
CA GLY A 120 3.48 -29.64 3.32
C GLY A 120 2.87 -29.97 4.68
N ASP A 121 1.59 -30.36 4.70
CA ASP A 121 0.85 -30.68 5.93
C ASP A 121 1.01 -29.67 7.09
N MET A 122 0.55 -28.44 6.85
CA MET A 122 0.41 -27.38 7.87
C MET A 122 -0.85 -27.56 8.74
N THR A 123 -1.38 -28.77 8.83
CA THR A 123 -2.56 -29.03 9.66
C THR A 123 -2.17 -29.19 11.12
N LEU A 124 -2.93 -28.58 12.04
CA LEU A 124 -2.71 -28.72 13.49
C LEU A 124 -3.32 -30.05 13.98
N ALA A 125 -2.61 -31.14 13.76
CA ALA A 125 -2.94 -32.44 14.34
C ALA A 125 -1.90 -32.80 15.42
N ALA A 126 -2.28 -32.67 16.69
CA ALA A 126 -1.44 -33.13 17.80
C ALA A 126 -1.40 -34.68 17.79
N THR A 127 -0.38 -35.23 17.16
CA THR A 127 -0.08 -36.68 17.13
C THR A 127 1.10 -36.98 18.06
N ASP A 128 1.18 -38.20 18.61
CA ASP A 128 2.33 -38.63 19.43
C ASP A 128 3.68 -38.47 18.71
N SER A 129 3.71 -38.63 17.38
CA SER A 129 4.91 -38.37 16.57
C SER A 129 5.28 -36.88 16.53
N ALA A 130 4.30 -35.98 16.45
CA ALA A 130 4.50 -34.53 16.46
C ALA A 130 5.19 -34.08 17.75
N LEU A 131 4.84 -34.66 18.90
CA LEU A 131 5.46 -34.33 20.20
C LEU A 131 6.98 -34.55 20.23
N SER A 132 7.51 -35.43 19.38
CA SER A 132 8.95 -35.70 19.30
C SER A 132 9.74 -34.58 18.65
N TYR A 133 9.10 -33.76 17.80
CA TYR A 133 9.73 -32.64 17.08
C TYR A 133 9.31 -31.27 17.61
N THR A 134 8.40 -31.25 18.60
CA THR A 134 7.86 -30.02 19.19
C THR A 134 8.87 -29.33 20.10
N ALA A 135 9.00 -28.02 19.96
CA ALA A 135 9.86 -27.19 20.79
C ALA A 135 9.39 -27.11 22.25
N ALA A 136 10.33 -26.99 23.18
CA ALA A 136 10.05 -27.02 24.63
C ALA A 136 9.03 -25.97 25.08
N GLU A 137 9.08 -24.76 24.52
CA GLU A 137 8.20 -23.65 24.88
C GLU A 137 6.71 -23.94 24.61
N ILE A 138 6.41 -24.83 23.67
CA ILE A 138 5.03 -25.19 23.30
C ILE A 138 4.38 -26.01 24.41
N PHE A 139 5.15 -26.82 25.13
CA PHE A 139 4.67 -27.57 26.30
C PHE A 139 4.29 -26.65 27.47
N ASP A 140 4.81 -25.41 27.48
CA ASP A 140 4.41 -24.35 28.40
C ASP A 140 3.22 -23.52 27.88
N CYS A 141 2.54 -23.98 26.83
CA CYS A 141 1.46 -23.26 26.15
C CYS A 141 1.87 -21.87 25.63
N LYS A 142 3.16 -21.64 25.34
CA LYS A 142 3.61 -20.42 24.65
C LYS A 142 3.24 -20.50 23.16
N PRO A 143 3.02 -19.35 22.49
CA PRO A 143 2.67 -19.34 21.07
C PRO A 143 3.81 -19.88 20.21
N TYR A 144 3.45 -20.56 19.11
CA TYR A 144 4.40 -20.96 18.09
C TYR A 144 5.05 -19.75 17.42
N THR A 145 6.36 -19.80 17.25
CA THR A 145 7.15 -18.76 16.59
C THR A 145 8.03 -19.38 15.50
N PRO A 146 8.66 -18.59 14.61
CA PRO A 146 9.67 -19.10 13.69
C PRO A 146 10.79 -19.90 14.38
N LEU A 147 11.15 -19.54 15.62
CA LEU A 147 12.14 -20.27 16.41
C LEU A 147 11.67 -21.67 16.78
N SER A 148 10.37 -21.87 16.95
CA SER A 148 9.78 -23.19 17.20
C SER A 148 9.95 -24.11 15.99
N ASP A 149 9.73 -23.61 14.76
CA ASP A 149 10.01 -24.35 13.52
C ASP A 149 11.53 -24.66 13.39
N THR A 150 12.40 -23.74 13.80
CA THR A 150 13.86 -23.98 13.82
C THR A 150 14.25 -25.15 14.72
N TYR A 151 13.62 -25.28 15.90
CA TYR A 151 13.85 -26.43 16.78
C TYR A 151 13.45 -27.73 16.10
N SER A 152 12.26 -27.77 15.50
CA SER A 152 11.75 -28.93 14.79
C SER A 152 12.67 -29.34 13.63
N LEU A 153 13.20 -28.39 12.86
CA LEU A 153 14.20 -28.66 11.83
C LEU A 153 15.50 -29.25 12.40
N GLY A 154 15.95 -28.77 13.56
CA GLY A 154 17.11 -29.32 14.26
C GLY A 154 16.89 -30.77 14.70
N ALA A 155 15.69 -31.08 15.21
CA ALA A 155 15.30 -32.44 15.57
C ALA A 155 15.24 -33.37 14.36
N ILE A 156 14.72 -32.90 13.21
CA ILE A 156 14.70 -33.67 11.96
C ILE A 156 16.12 -33.97 11.46
N LEU A 157 17.01 -32.96 11.46
CA LEU A 157 18.42 -33.15 11.07
C LEU A 157 19.11 -34.20 11.94
N LEU A 158 18.90 -34.12 13.26
CA LEU A 158 19.46 -35.09 14.19
C LEU A 158 18.93 -36.50 13.89
N ASP A 159 17.65 -36.63 13.59
CA ASP A 159 17.03 -37.93 13.33
C ASP A 159 17.58 -38.59 12.06
N VAL A 160 17.77 -37.80 11.00
CA VAL A 160 18.39 -38.26 9.74
C VAL A 160 19.84 -38.68 9.94
N LEU A 161 20.59 -38.01 10.82
CA LEU A 161 21.99 -38.35 11.10
C LEU A 161 22.16 -39.60 11.97
N LEU A 162 21.12 -40.02 12.69
CA LEU A 162 21.18 -41.14 13.63
C LEU A 162 20.67 -42.46 13.03
N THR A 163 20.41 -42.51 11.72
CA THR A 163 19.82 -43.69 11.07
C THR A 163 20.70 -44.93 11.08
N ASP A 164 22.03 -44.79 11.21
CA ASP A 164 22.99 -45.90 11.27
C ASP A 164 23.36 -46.31 12.71
N CYS A 165 23.17 -45.41 13.68
CA CYS A 165 23.57 -45.58 15.07
C CYS A 165 22.49 -46.24 15.93
N LEU A 166 21.22 -46.09 15.56
CA LEU A 166 20.09 -46.58 16.33
C LEU A 166 19.37 -47.67 15.54
N THR A 167 19.41 -48.90 16.07
CA THR A 167 18.50 -49.95 15.62
C THR A 167 17.06 -49.48 15.83
N ALA A 168 16.17 -49.84 14.91
CA ALA A 168 14.72 -49.54 14.91
C ALA A 168 14.11 -49.38 16.31
N PRO A 169 13.12 -48.48 16.50
CA PRO A 169 12.53 -48.18 17.79
C PRO A 169 12.27 -49.46 18.59
N ASP A 170 12.66 -49.46 19.86
CA ASP A 170 12.43 -50.55 20.81
C ASP A 170 11.00 -51.09 20.66
N GLU A 171 10.69 -52.30 21.13
CA GLU A 171 9.37 -53.00 21.00
C GLU A 171 8.10 -52.17 21.39
N GLN A 172 8.28 -50.93 21.85
CA GLN A 172 7.28 -49.91 22.22
C GLN A 172 7.11 -48.76 21.22
N GLY A 173 7.86 -48.69 20.10
CA GLY A 173 7.62 -47.73 19.01
C GLY A 173 8.00 -46.27 19.29
N VAL A 174 8.89 -46.03 20.25
CA VAL A 174 9.29 -44.68 20.70
C VAL A 174 10.34 -44.10 19.75
N SER A 175 10.05 -42.98 19.09
CA SER A 175 11.00 -42.28 18.20
C SER A 175 12.28 -41.89 18.95
N VAL A 176 13.41 -41.92 18.24
CA VAL A 176 14.71 -41.43 18.69
C VAL A 176 14.59 -40.01 19.30
N CYS A 177 13.81 -39.14 18.66
CA CYS A 177 13.51 -37.79 19.13
C CYS A 177 12.74 -37.74 20.46
N SER A 178 11.82 -38.69 20.71
CA SER A 178 11.13 -38.79 22.01
C SER A 178 12.02 -39.24 23.17
N MET A 179 13.20 -39.81 22.91
CA MET A 179 14.21 -40.03 23.95
C MET A 179 14.90 -38.72 24.41
N TYR A 180 14.83 -37.65 23.61
CA TYR A 180 15.51 -36.37 23.86
C TYR A 180 14.63 -35.27 24.49
N MET A 181 13.31 -35.38 24.33
CA MET A 181 12.28 -34.60 25.04
C MET A 181 12.46 -34.42 26.56
N PRO A 182 13.03 -35.37 27.34
CA PRO A 182 13.11 -35.27 28.80
C PRO A 182 14.12 -34.26 29.35
N CYS A 183 15.11 -33.82 28.56
CA CYS A 183 16.24 -33.04 29.06
C CYS A 183 15.87 -31.61 29.52
N ILE A 184 14.71 -31.10 29.11
CA ILE A 184 14.39 -29.66 29.20
C ILE A 184 13.50 -29.34 30.42
N ALA A 185 12.69 -30.30 30.89
CA ALA A 185 11.85 -30.09 32.08
C ALA A 185 12.62 -30.15 33.41
N GLY A 186 13.78 -30.83 33.44
CA GLY A 186 14.58 -31.06 34.65
C GLY A 186 15.36 -29.85 35.18
N GLN A 187 15.34 -28.70 34.49
CA GLN A 187 16.01 -27.47 34.95
C GLN A 187 15.12 -26.55 35.81
N ARG A 188 13.87 -26.93 36.10
CA ARG A 188 12.97 -26.15 36.94
C ARG A 188 13.06 -26.57 38.41
N ASN A 189 13.54 -25.67 39.26
CA ASN A 189 13.36 -25.77 40.70
C ASN A 189 11.86 -25.80 41.01
N HIS A 190 11.38 -26.95 41.50
CA HIS A 190 9.99 -27.18 41.87
C HIS A 190 9.56 -26.26 43.02
N SER A 191 8.60 -25.36 42.76
CA SER A 191 7.71 -24.82 43.79
C SER A 191 6.42 -25.64 43.78
N GLU A 192 6.12 -26.24 44.93
CA GLU A 192 5.03 -27.17 45.19
C GLU A 192 3.65 -26.65 44.78
N GLY A 193 2.96 -27.43 43.93
CA GLY A 193 1.53 -27.33 43.63
C GLY A 193 1.05 -28.69 43.12
N GLU A 194 -0.09 -29.15 43.65
CA GLU A 194 -0.69 -30.46 43.33
C GLU A 194 -1.05 -30.55 41.83
N PHE A 195 -0.60 -31.62 41.18
CA PHE A 195 -0.80 -31.89 39.75
C PHE A 195 -2.00 -32.84 39.51
N ASP A 196 -2.71 -32.63 38.40
CA ASP A 196 -3.86 -33.43 37.96
C ASP A 196 -3.40 -34.60 37.04
N ALA A 197 -4.29 -35.55 36.76
CA ALA A 197 -3.95 -36.83 36.10
C ALA A 197 -3.33 -36.70 34.69
N GLU A 198 -3.47 -35.56 34.00
CA GLU A 198 -2.89 -35.29 32.68
C GLU A 198 -1.40 -34.93 32.76
N ASP A 199 -0.97 -34.31 33.87
CA ASP A 199 0.43 -33.97 34.16
C ASP A 199 1.30 -35.22 34.40
N THR A 200 0.65 -36.37 34.65
CA THR A 200 1.33 -37.63 34.97
C THR A 200 1.98 -38.26 33.73
N LEU A 201 1.49 -37.99 32.51
CA LEU A 201 2.14 -38.43 31.26
C LEU A 201 3.36 -37.54 30.95
N GLN A 202 3.20 -36.22 31.11
CA GLN A 202 4.28 -35.23 31.00
C GLN A 202 5.44 -35.54 31.97
N LEU A 203 5.14 -35.83 33.24
CA LEU A 203 6.14 -36.17 34.25
C LEU A 203 6.81 -37.54 34.03
N ARG A 204 6.10 -38.54 33.48
CA ARG A 204 6.69 -39.87 33.18
C ARG A 204 7.66 -39.83 32.01
N ILE A 205 7.42 -38.98 31.03
CA ILE A 205 8.33 -38.78 29.88
C ILE A 205 9.56 -37.98 30.34
N CYS A 206 9.40 -36.95 31.18
CA CYS A 206 10.49 -36.06 31.61
C CYS A 206 11.56 -36.70 32.55
N ALA A 207 11.30 -37.87 33.15
CA ALA A 207 12.05 -38.31 34.32
C ALA A 207 13.35 -39.12 34.07
N ARG A 208 13.90 -39.25 32.84
CA ARG A 208 14.97 -40.26 32.62
C ARG A 208 16.24 -39.95 31.82
N TYR A 209 16.45 -38.79 31.18
CA TYR A 209 17.68 -38.60 30.41
C TYR A 209 18.30 -37.20 30.54
N ASP A 210 19.64 -37.19 30.65
CA ASP A 210 20.51 -36.06 31.02
C ASP A 210 20.99 -35.31 29.76
N HIS A 211 20.93 -33.97 29.76
CA HIS A 211 21.37 -33.10 28.66
C HIS A 211 22.82 -33.40 28.21
N ASN A 212 23.65 -33.88 29.14
CA ASN A 212 25.01 -34.32 28.85
C ASN A 212 25.08 -35.50 27.85
N ILE A 213 24.01 -36.27 27.70
CA ILE A 213 23.93 -37.41 26.77
C ILE A 213 23.69 -36.91 25.34
N LEU A 214 22.80 -35.92 25.15
CA LEU A 214 22.57 -35.31 23.84
C LEU A 214 23.88 -34.67 23.32
N THR A 215 24.52 -33.85 24.14
CA THR A 215 25.80 -33.21 23.79
C THR A 215 26.87 -34.25 23.48
N LYS A 216 27.02 -35.29 24.31
CA LYS A 216 27.99 -36.38 24.03
C LYS A 216 27.65 -37.20 22.80
N THR A 217 26.37 -37.38 22.47
CA THR A 217 25.94 -38.14 21.29
C THR A 217 26.22 -37.34 20.02
N ILE A 218 25.90 -36.04 20.03
CA ILE A 218 26.22 -35.09 18.96
C ILE A 218 27.75 -34.91 18.81
N GLU A 219 28.49 -34.91 19.91
CA GLU A 219 29.96 -34.93 19.93
C GLU A 219 30.53 -36.27 19.44
N ASN A 220 29.87 -37.40 19.66
CA ASN A 220 30.31 -38.69 19.11
C ASN A 220 30.06 -38.79 17.60
N LEU A 221 29.01 -38.14 17.09
CA LEU A 221 28.79 -37.92 15.65
C LEU A 221 29.86 -36.98 15.03
N SER A 222 30.58 -36.19 15.85
CA SER A 222 31.51 -35.14 15.40
C SER A 222 32.83 -35.62 14.76
N LYS A 223 33.05 -36.93 14.59
CA LYS A 223 34.31 -37.40 13.99
C LYS A 223 34.48 -36.98 12.52
N ASP A 224 33.37 -36.75 11.80
CA ASP A 224 33.41 -36.39 10.37
C ASP A 224 32.68 -35.08 10.01
N ASN A 225 31.77 -34.53 10.84
CA ASN A 225 30.94 -33.35 10.50
C ASN A 225 30.71 -32.36 11.67
N HIS A 226 31.77 -31.73 12.20
CA HIS A 226 31.70 -30.80 13.34
C HIS A 226 30.74 -29.60 13.12
N GLU A 227 30.63 -29.09 11.90
CA GLU A 227 29.79 -27.93 11.56
C GLU A 227 28.29 -28.21 11.78
N ILE A 228 27.83 -29.38 11.32
CA ILE A 228 26.42 -29.81 11.43
C ILE A 228 26.08 -30.06 12.90
N SER A 229 26.95 -30.76 13.63
CA SER A 229 26.79 -30.99 15.07
C SER A 229 26.68 -29.68 15.87
N SER A 230 27.49 -28.67 15.54
CA SER A 230 27.42 -27.36 16.17
C SER A 230 26.11 -26.64 15.85
N LEU A 231 25.65 -26.70 14.60
CA LEU A 231 24.39 -26.11 14.18
C LEU A 231 23.19 -26.76 14.88
N ILE A 232 23.13 -28.09 14.94
CA ILE A 232 22.03 -28.83 15.60
C ILE A 232 21.92 -28.41 17.08
N ASN A 233 23.04 -28.30 17.80
CA ASN A 233 23.04 -27.84 19.18
C ASN A 233 22.46 -26.42 19.34
N ARG A 234 22.73 -25.51 18.39
CA ARG A 234 22.15 -24.16 18.41
C ARG A 234 20.68 -24.13 18.01
N MET A 235 20.24 -25.01 17.10
CA MET A 235 18.84 -25.13 16.66
C MET A 235 17.96 -25.78 17.73
N MET A 236 18.49 -26.77 18.45
CA MET A 236 17.77 -27.48 19.51
C MET A 236 17.94 -26.85 20.91
N ASN A 237 18.32 -25.56 20.99
CA ASN A 237 18.42 -24.88 22.28
C ASN A 237 17.03 -24.80 22.94
N PRO A 238 16.87 -25.27 24.20
CA PRO A 238 15.60 -25.22 24.93
C PRO A 238 15.08 -23.79 25.16
N ILE A 239 15.97 -22.80 25.22
CA ILE A 239 15.62 -21.39 25.42
C ILE A 239 15.46 -20.74 24.04
N PRO A 240 14.25 -20.29 23.65
CA PRO A 240 14.01 -19.71 22.33
C PRO A 240 14.92 -18.52 22.02
N ASP A 241 15.12 -17.60 22.97
CA ASP A 241 15.91 -16.38 22.76
C ASP A 241 17.42 -16.66 22.55
N GLU A 242 17.89 -17.84 22.94
CA GLU A 242 19.27 -18.29 22.72
C GLU A 242 19.39 -19.26 21.52
N ARG A 243 18.26 -19.60 20.91
CA ARG A 243 18.19 -20.48 19.74
C ARG A 243 18.58 -19.70 18.49
N ILE A 244 19.34 -20.33 17.61
CA ILE A 244 19.74 -19.69 16.34
C ILE A 244 18.49 -19.24 15.55
N GLY A 245 18.41 -17.95 15.26
CA GLY A 245 17.27 -17.34 14.57
C GLY A 245 17.59 -16.96 13.13
N ARG A 246 16.60 -16.40 12.41
CA ARG A 246 16.76 -15.91 11.03
C ARG A 246 17.96 -14.96 10.88
N GLU A 247 18.23 -14.18 11.92
CA GLU A 247 19.29 -13.17 11.92
C GLU A 247 20.69 -13.78 11.92
N ASP A 248 20.85 -14.91 12.60
CA ASP A 248 22.11 -15.63 12.73
C ASP A 248 22.46 -16.46 11.49
N PHE A 249 21.48 -16.78 10.64
CA PHE A 249 21.67 -17.72 9.52
C PHE A 249 22.71 -17.23 8.52
N SER A 250 22.76 -15.91 8.28
CA SER A 250 23.76 -15.27 7.42
C SER A 250 25.20 -15.40 7.94
N GLN A 251 25.36 -15.57 9.26
CA GLN A 251 26.66 -15.67 9.93
C GLN A 251 27.11 -17.12 10.11
N ASN A 252 26.22 -18.10 9.89
CA ASN A 252 26.55 -19.51 9.98
C ASN A 252 27.11 -20.02 8.65
N GLU A 253 28.40 -20.35 8.61
CA GLU A 253 29.09 -20.78 7.39
C GLU A 253 28.47 -22.03 6.75
N PHE A 254 28.01 -22.99 7.55
CA PHE A 254 27.36 -24.20 7.06
C PHE A 254 26.02 -23.89 6.37
N ILE A 255 25.20 -23.03 6.98
CA ILE A 255 23.93 -22.59 6.37
C ILE A 255 24.20 -21.87 5.05
N VAL A 256 25.13 -20.90 5.05
CA VAL A 256 25.50 -20.15 3.84
C VAL A 256 26.01 -21.08 2.74
N LYS A 257 26.82 -22.08 3.09
CA LYS A 257 27.30 -23.11 2.16
C LYS A 257 26.13 -23.89 1.55
N CYS A 258 25.21 -24.40 2.36
CA CYS A 258 24.06 -25.19 1.89
C CYS A 258 23.13 -24.36 1.00
N MET A 259 22.80 -23.13 1.40
CA MET A 259 21.89 -22.26 0.65
C MET A 259 22.45 -21.84 -0.72
N ARG A 260 23.78 -21.72 -0.85
CA ARG A 260 24.43 -21.49 -2.16
C ARG A 260 24.31 -22.66 -3.12
N GLN A 261 24.15 -23.89 -2.62
CA GLN A 261 24.05 -25.07 -3.49
C GLN A 261 22.72 -25.15 -4.23
N ILE A 262 21.67 -24.52 -3.68
CA ILE A 262 20.33 -24.46 -4.27
C ILE A 262 20.04 -23.11 -4.94
N ASP A 263 21.06 -22.25 -5.11
CA ASP A 263 20.94 -20.89 -5.65
C ASP A 263 19.83 -20.06 -4.98
N SER A 264 19.62 -20.22 -3.67
CA SER A 264 18.54 -19.51 -2.97
C SER A 264 18.84 -18.00 -2.85
N HIS A 265 17.95 -17.19 -3.44
CA HIS A 265 17.96 -15.74 -3.31
C HIS A 265 17.53 -15.25 -1.92
N MET A 266 16.98 -16.14 -1.08
CA MET A 266 16.46 -15.77 0.24
C MET A 266 17.58 -15.43 1.25
N MET A 267 18.81 -15.88 1.01
CA MET A 267 19.98 -15.51 1.84
C MET A 267 20.44 -14.07 1.64
N GLU A 268 20.37 -13.56 0.40
CA GLU A 268 20.56 -12.13 0.10
C GLU A 268 19.46 -11.29 0.75
N TYR A 269 18.24 -11.86 0.80
CA TYR A 269 17.10 -11.31 1.50
C TYR A 269 17.31 -11.30 3.04
N THR A 270 17.94 -12.31 3.66
CA THR A 270 18.22 -12.29 5.11
C THR A 270 19.26 -11.28 5.56
N ALA A 271 20.30 -11.02 4.75
CA ALA A 271 21.22 -9.92 5.04
C ALA A 271 20.50 -8.56 5.00
N SER A 272 19.39 -8.45 4.25
CA SER A 272 18.47 -7.32 4.30
C SER A 272 17.37 -7.43 5.40
N ILE A 273 16.99 -8.64 5.84
CA ILE A 273 15.97 -8.89 6.90
C ILE A 273 16.55 -8.80 8.32
N ILE A 274 17.87 -8.88 8.52
CA ILE A 274 18.52 -8.67 9.85
C ILE A 274 18.20 -7.30 10.48
N HIS A 275 17.60 -6.39 9.73
CA HIS A 275 17.08 -5.11 10.25
C HIS A 275 15.57 -4.93 10.13
N GLU A 276 14.80 -6.00 9.86
CA GLU A 276 13.35 -5.92 9.61
C GLU A 276 12.45 -6.53 10.68
N ASN A 277 12.90 -7.15 11.78
CA ASN A 277 11.96 -7.68 12.78
C ASN A 277 12.46 -7.75 14.25
N GLU A 278 12.59 -6.59 14.89
CA GLU A 278 12.05 -6.43 16.25
C GLU A 278 10.77 -5.58 16.15
N LYS A 279 9.62 -6.28 16.10
CA LYS A 279 8.24 -5.81 16.38
C LYS A 279 7.83 -4.43 15.85
N VAL A 280 7.11 -4.44 14.73
CA VAL A 280 6.20 -3.35 14.28
C VAL A 280 4.77 -3.53 14.85
N ASP A 281 4.57 -4.40 15.84
CA ASP A 281 3.25 -4.60 16.47
C ASP A 281 3.08 -3.99 17.88
N GLU A 282 4.00 -3.13 18.34
CA GLU A 282 3.71 -2.21 19.43
C GLU A 282 4.04 -0.78 18.99
N LEU A 283 3.09 0.14 19.21
CA LEU A 283 3.21 1.58 18.98
C LEU A 283 4.66 2.09 19.19
N MET A 284 5.28 2.59 18.12
CA MET A 284 6.60 3.25 18.14
C MET A 284 6.70 4.20 19.34
N SER A 285 7.59 3.90 20.29
CA SER A 285 7.93 4.83 21.35
C SER A 285 8.84 5.94 20.79
N ASN A 286 8.89 7.11 21.45
CA ASN A 286 9.68 8.25 20.99
C ASN A 286 11.19 7.92 20.83
N GLU A 287 11.71 6.97 21.61
CA GLU A 287 13.13 6.59 21.64
C GLU A 287 13.56 5.80 20.39
N GLN A 288 12.68 4.98 19.82
CA GLN A 288 12.97 4.20 18.61
C GLN A 288 13.07 5.08 17.35
N THR A 289 12.35 6.20 17.32
CA THR A 289 12.37 7.13 16.17
C THR A 289 13.74 7.82 16.02
N GLU A 290 14.37 8.21 17.13
CA GLU A 290 15.71 8.83 17.11
C GLU A 290 16.79 7.85 16.65
N TYR A 291 16.70 6.58 17.05
CA TYR A 291 17.61 5.53 16.60
C TYR A 291 17.58 5.33 15.08
N TYR A 292 16.39 5.19 14.47
CA TYR A 292 16.29 5.02 13.01
C TYR A 292 16.74 6.26 12.23
N LEU A 293 16.62 7.45 12.81
CA LEU A 293 17.14 8.69 12.22
C LEU A 293 18.67 8.75 12.29
N GLU A 294 19.29 8.34 13.40
CA GLU A 294 20.74 8.24 13.53
C GLU A 294 21.31 7.15 12.62
N TYR A 295 20.60 6.02 12.50
CA TYR A 295 20.91 4.96 11.55
C TYR A 295 20.88 5.47 10.10
N LEU A 296 19.87 6.26 9.72
CA LEU A 296 19.77 6.85 8.38
C LEU A 296 20.91 7.85 8.12
N LYS A 297 21.40 8.57 9.14
CA LYS A 297 22.58 9.47 9.06
C LYS A 297 23.90 8.72 8.91
N LEU A 298 24.05 7.58 9.56
CA LEU A 298 25.25 6.76 9.47
C LEU A 298 25.33 5.98 8.14
N ASN A 299 24.17 5.70 7.52
CA ASN A 299 24.04 4.85 6.34
C ASN A 299 23.67 5.61 5.06
N GLN A 300 23.94 6.92 4.99
CA GLN A 300 23.56 7.80 3.89
C GLN A 300 24.06 7.38 2.50
N ASN A 301 25.12 6.58 2.43
CA ASN A 301 25.73 6.12 1.18
C ASN A 301 25.22 4.75 0.72
N ASP A 302 24.42 4.05 1.54
CA ASP A 302 23.85 2.74 1.24
C ASP A 302 22.38 2.88 0.83
N GLY A 303 22.12 2.80 -0.47
CA GLY A 303 20.76 2.95 -0.99
C GLY A 303 19.79 1.87 -0.51
N SER A 304 20.25 0.66 -0.20
CA SER A 304 19.37 -0.39 0.32
C SER A 304 18.88 -0.04 1.73
N ARG A 305 19.80 0.40 2.59
CA ARG A 305 19.49 0.84 3.96
C ARG A 305 18.61 2.08 3.98
N VAL A 306 18.89 3.05 3.10
CA VAL A 306 18.05 4.24 2.94
C VAL A 306 16.64 3.86 2.48
N GLN A 307 16.50 2.91 1.56
CA GLN A 307 15.19 2.43 1.12
C GLN A 307 14.39 1.81 2.27
N GLN A 308 15.03 0.95 3.06
CA GLN A 308 14.39 0.25 4.19
C GLN A 308 13.96 1.21 5.28
N CYS A 309 14.81 2.15 5.68
CA CYS A 309 14.43 3.17 6.64
C CYS A 309 13.25 4.00 6.15
N LEU A 310 13.23 4.41 4.87
CA LEU A 310 12.10 5.15 4.30
C LEU A 310 10.81 4.33 4.29
N LEU A 311 10.88 3.02 4.03
CA LEU A 311 9.74 2.11 4.12
C LEU A 311 9.21 2.03 5.56
N ILE A 312 10.10 1.81 6.54
CA ILE A 312 9.74 1.75 7.98
C ILE A 312 9.08 3.06 8.43
N PHE A 313 9.63 4.21 8.02
CA PHE A 313 8.98 5.50 8.28
C PHE A 313 7.60 5.60 7.63
N CYS A 314 7.41 5.08 6.41
CA CYS A 314 6.10 5.07 5.77
C CYS A 314 5.10 4.17 6.50
N GLU A 315 5.50 2.98 6.95
CA GLU A 315 4.61 2.00 7.59
C GLU A 315 4.26 2.38 9.04
N SER A 316 5.22 2.93 9.79
CA SER A 316 5.02 3.42 11.17
C SER A 316 4.14 4.69 11.26
N TYR A 317 3.88 5.36 10.14
CA TYR A 317 3.15 6.63 10.06
C TYR A 317 1.66 6.55 10.47
N ALA A 318 1.15 5.36 10.80
CA ALA A 318 -0.20 5.14 11.29
C ALA A 318 -0.36 5.34 12.82
N ALA A 319 0.72 5.53 13.59
CA ALA A 319 0.69 5.22 15.02
C ALA A 319 0.89 6.39 16.04
N SER A 320 1.57 7.53 15.75
CA SER A 320 1.75 8.57 16.79
C SER A 320 2.02 10.02 16.34
N ILE A 321 1.59 10.98 17.17
CA ILE A 321 1.76 12.44 17.04
C ILE A 321 3.23 12.90 17.21
N ASN A 322 4.06 12.18 17.97
CA ASN A 322 5.44 12.56 18.24
C ASN A 322 6.40 12.22 17.08
N THR A 323 6.13 11.12 16.36
CA THR A 323 6.85 10.73 15.14
C THR A 323 6.74 11.83 14.07
N LEU A 324 5.60 12.52 14.05
CA LEU A 324 5.32 13.65 13.18
C LEU A 324 6.19 14.88 13.46
N VAL A 325 6.32 15.27 14.74
CA VAL A 325 7.17 16.41 15.18
C VAL A 325 8.65 16.14 14.90
N LEU A 326 9.12 14.92 15.13
CA LEU A 326 10.48 14.49 14.84
C LEU A 326 10.75 14.48 13.32
N ALA A 327 9.89 13.87 12.51
CA ALA A 327 10.04 13.86 11.05
C ALA A 327 10.13 15.28 10.45
N THR A 328 9.38 16.25 10.99
CA THR A 328 9.52 17.68 10.61
C THR A 328 10.90 18.28 10.90
N TYR A 329 11.54 17.90 12.01
CA TYR A 329 12.85 18.44 12.39
C TYR A 329 13.96 17.96 11.43
N TYR A 330 13.81 16.75 10.87
CA TYR A 330 14.82 16.06 10.07
C TYR A 330 14.54 16.06 8.55
N LEU A 331 13.55 16.81 8.06
CA LEU A 331 13.35 17.06 6.63
C LEU A 331 14.63 17.57 5.93
N ASN A 332 15.50 18.28 6.65
CA ASN A 332 16.78 18.76 6.11
C ASN A 332 17.79 17.63 5.84
N ASP A 333 17.64 16.48 6.49
CA ASP A 333 18.52 15.32 6.36
C ASP A 333 17.95 14.28 5.38
N ILE A 334 16.61 14.12 5.34
CA ILE A 334 15.91 13.16 4.47
C ILE A 334 15.88 13.63 3.01
N VAL A 335 15.61 14.91 2.76
CA VAL A 335 15.47 15.44 1.38
C VAL A 335 16.75 15.26 0.53
N PRO A 336 17.97 15.54 1.04
CA PRO A 336 19.22 15.28 0.30
C PRO A 336 19.44 13.80 -0.04
N LEU A 337 18.94 12.87 0.79
CA LEU A 337 19.08 11.43 0.56
C LEU A 337 18.18 10.92 -0.55
N ILE A 338 16.93 11.37 -0.54
CA ILE A 338 16.01 11.05 -1.63
C ILE A 338 16.55 11.65 -2.95
N GLU A 339 17.20 12.82 -2.89
CA GLU A 339 17.87 13.44 -4.04
C GLU A 339 19.05 12.59 -4.55
N HIS A 340 19.90 12.12 -3.64
CA HIS A 340 21.06 11.28 -3.95
C HIS A 340 20.66 9.97 -4.66
N PHE A 341 19.52 9.40 -4.27
CA PHE A 341 19.04 8.12 -4.79
C PHE A 341 17.87 8.21 -5.77
N GLN A 342 17.58 9.40 -6.33
CA GLN A 342 16.43 9.63 -7.21
C GLN A 342 16.35 8.73 -8.46
N THR A 343 17.46 8.12 -8.89
CA THR A 343 17.51 7.16 -10.00
C THR A 343 17.09 5.73 -9.59
N LYS A 344 17.01 5.45 -8.29
CA LYS A 344 16.56 4.17 -7.72
C LYS A 344 15.06 4.27 -7.38
N GLY A 345 14.22 3.72 -8.27
CA GLY A 345 12.77 3.97 -8.27
C GLY A 345 12.04 3.74 -6.94
N LYS A 346 12.41 2.72 -6.17
CA LYS A 346 11.79 2.43 -4.86
C LYS A 346 12.11 3.50 -3.79
N ILE A 347 13.33 4.03 -3.78
CA ILE A 347 13.75 5.05 -2.81
C ILE A 347 13.02 6.37 -3.09
N ALA A 348 12.92 6.74 -4.36
CA ALA A 348 12.14 7.91 -4.78
C ALA A 348 10.65 7.75 -4.40
N PHE A 349 10.07 6.56 -4.58
CA PHE A 349 8.68 6.29 -4.21
C PHE A 349 8.43 6.44 -2.71
N TYR A 350 9.18 5.73 -1.86
CA TYR A 350 8.98 5.80 -0.40
C TYR A 350 9.35 7.16 0.17
N GLY A 351 10.36 7.82 -0.38
CA GLY A 351 10.70 9.19 -0.02
C GLY A 351 9.55 10.16 -0.28
N LEU A 352 8.90 10.06 -1.44
CA LEU A 352 7.74 10.88 -1.76
C LEU A 352 6.48 10.48 -0.96
N GLU A 353 6.32 9.19 -0.64
CA GLU A 353 5.23 8.73 0.22
C GLU A 353 5.35 9.29 1.65
N LEU A 354 6.55 9.26 2.22
CA LEU A 354 6.81 9.86 3.52
C LEU A 354 6.50 11.36 3.52
N LEU A 355 6.94 12.07 2.48
CA LEU A 355 6.65 13.50 2.31
C LEU A 355 5.15 13.78 2.20
N GLU A 356 4.40 12.96 1.46
CA GLU A 356 2.94 13.08 1.37
C GLU A 356 2.31 12.98 2.76
N LYS A 357 2.67 11.94 3.53
CA LYS A 357 2.10 11.73 4.87
C LYS A 357 2.46 12.87 5.83
N ILE A 358 3.71 13.36 5.79
CA ILE A 358 4.16 14.55 6.53
C ILE A 358 3.29 15.77 6.19
N LEU A 359 3.07 16.06 4.89
CA LEU A 359 2.34 17.24 4.43
C LEU A 359 0.84 17.19 4.75
N THR A 360 0.24 16.01 4.79
CA THR A 360 -1.20 15.83 5.11
C THR A 360 -1.54 15.90 6.60
N SER A 361 -0.54 16.00 7.47
CA SER A 361 -0.74 16.02 8.93
C SER A 361 -1.28 17.34 9.49
N ASP A 362 -1.77 17.31 10.73
CA ASP A 362 -2.27 18.51 11.44
C ASP A 362 -1.14 19.45 11.90
N HIS A 363 0.12 19.00 11.90
CA HIS A 363 1.30 19.77 12.32
C HIS A 363 2.03 20.45 11.16
N ARG A 364 1.29 20.73 10.09
CA ARG A 364 1.82 21.14 8.78
C ARG A 364 2.49 22.51 8.69
N GLU A 365 2.43 23.32 9.75
CA GLU A 365 2.96 24.69 9.79
C GLU A 365 4.50 24.77 9.84
N TYR A 366 5.19 23.68 10.19
CA TYR A 366 6.66 23.65 10.34
C TYR A 366 7.43 23.13 9.10
N ILE A 367 6.74 22.74 8.03
CA ILE A 367 7.27 21.84 6.97
C ILE A 367 7.92 22.56 5.77
N LEU A 368 7.65 23.85 5.54
CA LEU A 368 8.00 24.49 4.27
C LEU A 368 9.33 25.26 4.32
N LYS A 369 10.37 24.69 3.72
CA LYS A 369 11.58 25.41 3.31
C LYS A 369 11.77 25.37 1.78
N PRO A 370 12.41 26.40 1.18
CA PRO A 370 12.65 26.52 -0.28
C PRO A 370 13.34 25.31 -0.96
N ASN A 371 14.03 24.46 -0.19
CA ASN A 371 14.84 23.35 -0.70
C ASN A 371 14.02 22.21 -1.37
N LEU A 372 12.74 22.07 -1.02
CA LEU A 372 11.88 20.99 -1.56
C LEU A 372 11.60 21.14 -3.07
N ILE A 373 11.62 22.38 -3.59
CA ILE A 373 11.38 22.69 -5.01
C ILE A 373 12.61 22.38 -5.87
N VAL A 374 13.80 22.62 -5.32
CA VAL A 374 15.07 22.24 -5.97
C VAL A 374 15.13 20.73 -6.17
N PHE A 375 14.61 19.98 -5.19
CA PHE A 375 14.44 18.52 -5.25
C PHE A 375 13.45 18.07 -6.34
N ILE A 376 12.30 18.73 -6.48
CA ILE A 376 11.31 18.44 -7.53
C ILE A 376 11.90 18.57 -8.96
N LYS A 377 12.81 19.51 -9.20
CA LYS A 377 13.45 19.66 -10.53
C LYS A 377 14.34 18.50 -10.93
N LYS A 378 14.96 17.82 -9.97
CA LYS A 378 15.88 16.71 -10.22
C LYS A 378 15.13 15.37 -10.35
N MET A 379 13.95 15.29 -9.73
CA MET A 379 13.00 14.18 -9.79
C MET A 379 12.13 14.20 -11.06
N ILE A 380 12.71 13.90 -12.23
CA ILE A 380 11.90 13.51 -13.40
C ILE A 380 12.39 12.17 -13.97
N PRO A 381 12.14 11.04 -13.27
CA PRO A 381 12.20 9.73 -13.88
C PRO A 381 10.99 9.49 -14.81
N ASN A 382 11.14 8.56 -15.76
CA ASN A 382 10.06 8.12 -16.68
C ASN A 382 9.04 7.17 -16.03
N ASP A 383 9.13 6.90 -14.73
CA ASP A 383 8.27 5.95 -14.02
C ASP A 383 6.92 6.60 -13.64
N LEU A 384 5.82 5.96 -14.05
CA LEU A 384 4.45 6.45 -13.83
C LEU A 384 4.07 6.54 -12.35
N MET A 385 4.48 5.58 -11.52
CA MET A 385 4.12 5.53 -10.09
C MET A 385 4.81 6.65 -9.32
N ILE A 386 6.07 6.92 -9.64
CA ILE A 386 6.83 8.03 -9.05
C ILE A 386 6.21 9.36 -9.46
N ILE A 387 5.85 9.54 -10.74
CA ILE A 387 5.20 10.77 -11.21
C ILE A 387 3.84 10.98 -10.54
N MET A 388 3.03 9.92 -10.40
CA MET A 388 1.76 10.01 -9.66
C MET A 388 2.00 10.51 -8.24
N LYS A 389 2.94 9.90 -7.51
CA LYS A 389 3.26 10.30 -6.13
C LYS A 389 3.83 11.71 -6.04
N LEU A 390 4.74 12.08 -6.95
CA LEU A 390 5.31 13.42 -7.08
C LEU A 390 4.22 14.48 -7.25
N THR A 391 3.27 14.26 -8.17
CA THR A 391 2.16 15.21 -8.37
C THR A 391 1.27 15.33 -7.14
N THR A 392 1.10 14.27 -6.35
CA THR A 392 0.34 14.33 -5.08
C THR A 392 1.05 15.18 -4.04
N VAL A 393 2.36 14.95 -3.84
CA VAL A 393 3.19 15.75 -2.93
C VAL A 393 3.19 17.22 -3.33
N LEU A 394 3.37 17.51 -4.62
CA LEU A 394 3.30 18.86 -5.18
C LEU A 394 1.97 19.55 -4.92
N LYS A 395 0.86 18.83 -5.12
CA LYS A 395 -0.49 19.32 -4.86
C LYS A 395 -0.64 19.76 -3.41
N GLU A 396 -0.13 18.97 -2.46
CA GLU A 396 -0.14 19.37 -1.05
C GLU A 396 0.74 20.60 -0.82
N ILE A 397 1.99 20.64 -1.32
CA ILE A 397 2.91 21.78 -1.18
C ILE A 397 2.33 23.09 -1.70
N PHE A 398 1.66 23.07 -2.86
CA PHE A 398 1.09 24.29 -3.43
C PHE A 398 -0.20 24.72 -2.72
N SER A 399 -0.86 23.85 -1.95
CA SER A 399 -2.03 24.24 -1.18
C SER A 399 -1.71 25.24 -0.05
N PHE A 400 -0.42 25.40 0.29
CA PHE A 400 0.07 26.30 1.34
C PHE A 400 0.21 27.75 0.84
N LYS A 401 -0.40 28.69 1.57
CA LYS A 401 -0.49 30.14 1.22
C LYS A 401 0.73 30.99 1.62
N THR A 402 1.81 30.39 2.14
CA THR A 402 2.85 31.11 2.90
C THR A 402 4.21 31.16 2.22
N THR A 403 4.38 30.54 1.06
CA THR A 403 5.67 30.46 0.39
C THR A 403 5.71 31.34 -0.85
N THR A 404 6.46 32.44 -0.75
CA THR A 404 6.84 33.27 -1.90
C THR A 404 7.78 32.46 -2.78
N PHE A 405 7.22 31.76 -3.77
CA PHE A 405 7.98 31.00 -4.75
C PHE A 405 8.59 31.95 -5.78
N GLU A 406 9.65 32.66 -5.37
CA GLU A 406 10.32 33.66 -6.21
C GLU A 406 11.21 33.04 -7.30
N GLU A 407 11.36 31.70 -7.32
CA GLU A 407 12.24 31.03 -8.25
C GLU A 407 11.55 29.87 -9.00
N THR A 408 11.43 30.03 -10.33
CA THR A 408 11.72 29.03 -11.40
C THR A 408 10.60 28.35 -12.20
N ASN A 409 11.00 27.87 -13.39
CA ASN A 409 10.27 27.17 -14.47
C ASN A 409 9.39 25.95 -14.11
N ILE A 410 9.07 25.69 -12.84
CA ILE A 410 8.28 24.54 -12.40
C ILE A 410 6.90 24.48 -13.06
N VAL A 411 6.33 25.63 -13.42
CA VAL A 411 5.06 25.71 -14.17
C VAL A 411 5.17 25.00 -15.52
N LEU A 412 6.31 25.15 -16.22
CA LEU A 412 6.55 24.47 -17.49
C LEU A 412 6.76 22.97 -17.27
N ASP A 413 7.42 22.57 -16.18
CA ASP A 413 7.63 21.16 -15.87
C ASP A 413 6.32 20.45 -15.54
N ILE A 414 5.44 21.07 -14.74
CA ILE A 414 4.08 20.56 -14.47
C ILE A 414 3.25 20.51 -15.76
N ALA A 415 3.35 21.52 -16.61
CA ALA A 415 2.67 21.51 -17.92
C ALA A 415 3.19 20.38 -18.82
N ARG A 416 4.51 20.11 -18.83
CA ARG A 416 5.08 18.95 -19.57
C ARG A 416 4.59 17.63 -19.01
N ILE A 417 4.55 17.46 -17.68
CA ILE A 417 4.02 16.25 -17.02
C ILE A 417 2.56 16.05 -17.42
N LEU A 418 1.74 17.10 -17.35
CA LEU A 418 0.35 17.06 -17.74
C LEU A 418 0.18 16.64 -19.20
N ASN A 419 0.89 17.29 -20.12
CA ASN A 419 0.80 16.97 -21.55
C ASN A 419 1.31 15.56 -21.90
N LYS A 420 2.27 15.03 -21.13
CA LYS A 420 2.81 13.67 -21.33
C LYS A 420 1.87 12.58 -20.81
N TYR A 421 1.18 12.84 -19.70
CA TYR A 421 0.33 11.87 -19.00
C TYR A 421 -1.14 12.32 -18.93
N ASP A 422 -1.63 13.01 -19.97
CA ASP A 422 -2.97 13.62 -20.01
C ASP A 422 -4.13 12.62 -20.05
N THR A 423 -3.85 11.32 -20.16
CA THR A 423 -4.83 10.24 -20.01
C THR A 423 -4.95 9.74 -18.57
N ASN A 424 -3.98 10.04 -17.70
CA ASN A 424 -4.00 9.61 -16.30
C ASN A 424 -4.83 10.58 -15.46
N VAL A 425 -5.94 10.08 -14.91
CA VAL A 425 -6.91 10.85 -14.12
C VAL A 425 -6.27 11.50 -12.88
N THR A 426 -5.44 10.75 -12.15
CA THR A 426 -4.81 11.22 -10.90
C THR A 426 -3.82 12.34 -11.15
N ILE A 427 -2.92 12.16 -12.13
CA ILE A 427 -1.93 13.17 -12.52
C ILE A 427 -2.65 14.43 -13.00
N SER A 428 -3.63 14.27 -13.89
CA SER A 428 -4.41 15.39 -14.44
C SER A 428 -5.12 16.18 -13.34
N SER A 429 -5.78 15.47 -12.43
CA SER A 429 -6.43 16.03 -11.25
C SER A 429 -5.46 16.83 -10.37
N ASN A 430 -4.29 16.26 -10.04
CA ASN A 430 -3.29 16.89 -9.20
C ASN A 430 -2.70 18.14 -9.87
N CYS A 431 -2.34 18.06 -11.15
CA CYS A 431 -1.84 19.19 -11.93
C CYS A 431 -2.82 20.35 -12.00
N CYS A 432 -4.12 20.10 -12.22
CA CYS A 432 -5.13 21.15 -12.21
C CYS A 432 -5.22 21.85 -10.85
N THR A 433 -5.22 21.08 -9.75
CA THR A 433 -5.22 21.66 -8.40
C THR A 433 -3.96 22.49 -8.13
N ILE A 434 -2.79 22.02 -8.56
CA ILE A 434 -1.52 22.77 -8.44
C ILE A 434 -1.63 24.10 -9.19
N PHE A 435 -2.07 24.10 -10.44
CA PHE A 435 -2.24 25.33 -11.22
C PHE A 435 -3.20 26.31 -10.53
N TRP A 436 -4.35 25.84 -10.03
CA TRP A 436 -5.28 26.67 -9.26
C TRP A 436 -4.60 27.42 -8.11
N HIS A 437 -3.77 26.73 -7.32
CA HIS A 437 -3.07 27.36 -6.21
C HIS A 437 -1.98 28.33 -6.67
N MET A 438 -1.16 27.92 -7.63
CA MET A 438 -0.06 28.74 -8.16
C MET A 438 -0.50 30.08 -8.73
N ILE A 439 -1.67 30.12 -9.38
CA ILE A 439 -2.14 31.32 -10.09
C ILE A 439 -2.90 32.27 -9.14
N ASN A 440 -3.43 31.76 -8.02
CA ASN A 440 -4.10 32.59 -7.01
C ASN A 440 -3.15 33.33 -6.06
N GLU A 441 -1.86 32.98 -6.04
CA GLU A 441 -0.84 33.64 -5.22
C GLU A 441 -0.46 35.03 -5.81
N PRO A 442 -0.47 36.12 -5.02
CA PRO A 442 -0.21 37.47 -5.54
C PRO A 442 1.26 37.73 -5.92
N SER A 443 2.20 36.97 -5.34
CA SER A 443 3.66 37.10 -5.55
C SER A 443 4.13 36.44 -6.87
N SER A 444 3.51 35.33 -7.27
CA SER A 444 3.81 34.56 -8.49
C SER A 444 3.33 35.22 -9.79
N LEU A 445 2.60 36.34 -9.69
CA LEU A 445 1.96 37.01 -10.82
C LEU A 445 2.91 37.84 -11.70
N ARG A 446 4.07 38.29 -11.18
CA ARG A 446 4.90 39.31 -11.84
C ARG A 446 5.75 38.83 -13.02
N ASP A 447 6.20 37.57 -13.06
CA ASP A 447 7.17 37.10 -14.08
C ASP A 447 6.67 35.98 -15.02
N LEU A 448 5.36 35.64 -14.98
CA LEU A 448 4.84 34.38 -15.54
C LEU A 448 4.11 34.47 -16.91
N TYR A 449 4.20 35.58 -17.64
CA TYR A 449 3.39 35.81 -18.87
C TYR A 449 3.58 34.73 -19.95
N GLN A 450 4.82 34.32 -20.25
CA GLN A 450 5.11 33.28 -21.25
C GLN A 450 4.64 31.88 -20.82
N ASN A 451 4.71 31.58 -19.53
CA ASN A 451 4.35 30.27 -18.99
C ASN A 451 2.82 30.09 -18.86
N LYS A 452 2.06 31.18 -18.67
CA LYS A 452 0.58 31.18 -18.58
C LYS A 452 -0.09 30.66 -19.85
N VAL A 453 0.42 31.01 -21.03
CA VAL A 453 -0.10 30.51 -22.32
C VAL A 453 0.09 28.99 -22.45
N SER A 454 1.24 28.48 -22.02
CA SER A 454 1.52 27.04 -22.03
C SER A 454 0.56 26.27 -21.11
N VAL A 455 0.31 26.79 -19.90
CA VAL A 455 -0.67 26.22 -18.96
C VAL A 455 -2.07 26.23 -19.55
N LEU A 456 -2.50 27.35 -20.14
CA LEU A 456 -3.81 27.46 -20.80
C LEU A 456 -3.97 26.42 -21.90
N ASN A 457 -3.00 26.30 -22.81
CA ASN A 457 -3.04 25.31 -23.88
C ASN A 457 -3.11 23.89 -23.34
N SER A 458 -2.36 23.59 -22.27
CA SER A 458 -2.36 22.27 -21.63
C SER A 458 -3.72 21.95 -21.00
N LEU A 459 -4.34 22.92 -20.31
CA LEU A 459 -5.67 22.78 -19.74
C LEU A 459 -6.75 22.63 -20.81
N LEU A 460 -6.69 23.38 -21.92
CA LEU A 460 -7.61 23.23 -23.05
C LEU A 460 -7.48 21.87 -23.73
N ASN A 461 -6.25 21.38 -23.92
CA ASN A 461 -6.03 20.07 -24.52
C ASN A 461 -6.57 18.94 -23.64
N LEU A 462 -6.31 19.01 -22.32
CA LEU A 462 -6.85 18.05 -21.36
C LEU A 462 -8.38 18.06 -21.35
N SER A 463 -8.97 19.25 -21.42
CA SER A 463 -10.40 19.45 -21.35
C SER A 463 -11.13 18.96 -22.62
N LEU A 464 -10.43 18.89 -23.77
CA LEU A 464 -10.92 18.23 -24.98
C LEU A 464 -10.82 16.70 -24.92
N LYS A 465 -9.83 16.15 -24.19
CA LYS A 465 -9.58 14.72 -24.09
C LYS A 465 -10.42 14.00 -23.02
N LEU A 466 -10.64 14.64 -21.88
CA LEU A 466 -11.33 14.06 -20.71
C LEU A 466 -12.66 14.74 -20.42
N ASP A 467 -13.35 15.20 -21.47
CA ASP A 467 -14.61 15.94 -21.42
C ASP A 467 -15.79 15.18 -20.78
N ASN A 468 -15.69 13.86 -20.62
CA ASN A 468 -16.69 13.04 -19.93
C ASN A 468 -16.43 12.88 -18.42
N ASN A 469 -15.23 13.23 -17.93
CA ASN A 469 -14.89 13.09 -16.51
C ASN A 469 -15.23 14.37 -15.74
N VAL A 470 -16.35 14.33 -15.02
CA VAL A 470 -16.92 15.49 -14.32
C VAL A 470 -15.97 16.08 -13.26
N ASP A 471 -15.22 15.24 -12.56
CA ASP A 471 -14.33 15.68 -11.48
C ASP A 471 -13.12 16.42 -12.04
N ILE A 472 -12.52 15.89 -13.10
CA ILE A 472 -11.41 16.55 -13.80
C ILE A 472 -11.89 17.86 -14.41
N PHE A 473 -13.04 17.85 -15.08
CA PHE A 473 -13.60 19.04 -15.70
C PHE A 473 -13.84 20.17 -14.67
N THR A 474 -14.36 19.81 -13.50
CA THR A 474 -14.53 20.75 -12.37
C THR A 474 -13.19 21.35 -11.95
N LYS A 475 -12.12 20.54 -11.84
CA LYS A 475 -10.78 21.01 -11.47
C LYS A 475 -10.15 21.89 -12.55
N ILE A 476 -10.39 21.58 -13.82
CA ILE A 476 -9.99 22.42 -14.96
C ILE A 476 -10.65 23.79 -14.82
N CYS A 477 -11.96 23.85 -14.56
CA CYS A 477 -12.66 25.12 -14.35
C CYS A 477 -12.04 25.95 -13.23
N PHE A 478 -11.74 25.32 -12.09
CA PHE A 478 -11.03 26.00 -11.00
C PHE A 478 -9.68 26.53 -11.46
N ALA A 479 -8.82 25.71 -12.09
CA ALA A 479 -7.51 26.15 -12.58
C ALA A 479 -7.58 27.30 -13.61
N PHE A 480 -8.63 27.35 -14.43
CA PHE A 480 -8.85 28.42 -15.42
C PHE A 480 -9.22 29.76 -14.80
N MET A 481 -9.98 29.76 -13.70
CA MET A 481 -10.56 30.97 -13.12
C MET A 481 -9.56 32.11 -12.86
N PRO A 482 -8.41 31.88 -12.20
CA PRO A 482 -7.46 32.93 -11.85
C PRO A 482 -6.78 33.55 -13.08
N LEU A 483 -6.66 32.79 -14.18
CA LEU A 483 -6.08 33.25 -15.44
C LEU A 483 -7.01 34.24 -16.14
N LEU A 484 -8.32 34.01 -16.04
CA LEU A 484 -9.32 34.86 -16.66
C LEU A 484 -9.33 36.26 -16.05
N PHE A 485 -9.05 36.43 -14.75
CA PHE A 485 -9.03 37.75 -14.11
C PHE A 485 -7.96 38.73 -14.65
N GLN A 486 -7.04 38.27 -15.50
CA GLN A 486 -5.93 39.07 -16.03
C GLN A 486 -6.24 39.58 -17.45
N LYS A 487 -6.36 40.91 -17.59
CA LYS A 487 -6.74 41.56 -18.86
C LYS A 487 -5.89 41.13 -20.07
N SER A 488 -4.58 40.95 -19.90
CA SER A 488 -3.65 40.60 -20.98
C SER A 488 -3.73 39.14 -21.48
N ILE A 489 -4.35 38.24 -20.71
CA ILE A 489 -4.60 36.84 -21.11
C ILE A 489 -5.90 36.76 -21.91
N ILE A 490 -6.89 37.57 -21.57
CA ILE A 490 -8.19 37.59 -22.22
C ILE A 490 -8.06 37.93 -23.71
N ASP A 491 -7.22 38.90 -24.05
CA ASP A 491 -7.00 39.30 -25.45
C ASP A 491 -6.35 38.16 -26.28
N TYR A 492 -5.54 37.31 -25.65
CA TYR A 492 -5.00 36.08 -26.25
C TYR A 492 -6.07 34.99 -26.38
N LEU A 493 -6.90 34.84 -25.34
CA LEU A 493 -7.96 33.84 -25.29
C LEU A 493 -9.18 34.19 -26.16
N ALA A 494 -9.35 35.44 -26.56
CA ALA A 494 -10.38 35.85 -27.51
C ALA A 494 -10.27 35.13 -28.87
N GLN A 495 -9.09 34.57 -29.18
CA GLN A 495 -8.85 33.74 -30.37
C GLN A 495 -9.43 32.31 -30.25
N TYR A 496 -9.64 31.85 -29.01
CA TYR A 496 -10.21 30.55 -28.70
C TYR A 496 -11.68 30.78 -28.37
N ASN A 497 -12.60 30.02 -28.99
CA ASN A 497 -14.04 30.16 -28.75
C ASN A 497 -14.44 29.56 -27.38
N LEU A 498 -13.90 30.13 -26.30
CA LEU A 498 -13.99 29.61 -24.94
C LEU A 498 -15.42 29.63 -24.41
N VAL A 499 -16.22 30.63 -24.79
CA VAL A 499 -17.65 30.69 -24.43
C VAL A 499 -18.34 29.44 -24.95
N ARG A 500 -18.17 29.11 -26.23
CA ARG A 500 -18.72 27.88 -26.81
C ARG A 500 -18.18 26.62 -26.12
N TYR A 501 -16.90 26.60 -25.80
CA TYR A 501 -16.26 25.47 -25.11
C TYR A 501 -16.92 25.18 -23.74
N PHE A 502 -17.02 26.18 -22.87
CA PHE A 502 -17.61 26.02 -21.54
C PHE A 502 -19.14 25.83 -21.61
N THR A 503 -19.82 26.36 -22.63
CA THR A 503 -21.25 26.09 -22.87
C THR A 503 -21.52 24.63 -23.24
N ILE A 504 -20.63 24.00 -24.03
CA ILE A 504 -20.72 22.56 -24.34
C ILE A 504 -20.47 21.73 -23.07
N GLY A 505 -19.49 22.13 -22.23
CA GLY A 505 -19.25 21.50 -20.92
C GLY A 505 -20.50 21.53 -20.03
N LEU A 506 -21.11 22.71 -19.88
CA LEU A 506 -22.34 22.93 -19.11
C LEU A 506 -23.49 22.05 -19.59
N GLN A 507 -23.60 21.85 -20.90
CA GLN A 507 -24.61 20.98 -21.47
C GLN A 507 -24.36 19.50 -21.15
N LYS A 508 -23.10 19.05 -21.22
CA LYS A 508 -22.70 17.66 -20.94
C LYS A 508 -22.84 17.31 -19.45
N HIS A 509 -22.49 18.23 -18.57
CA HIS A 509 -22.47 18.02 -17.12
C HIS A 509 -23.68 18.64 -16.40
N SER A 510 -24.76 18.94 -17.15
CA SER A 510 -25.95 19.63 -16.65
C SER A 510 -26.60 18.98 -15.43
N LYS A 511 -26.42 17.67 -15.23
CA LYS A 511 -26.96 16.92 -14.09
C LYS A 511 -26.09 16.98 -12.82
N ASN A 512 -24.83 17.44 -12.91
CA ASN A 512 -23.92 17.51 -11.76
C ASN A 512 -23.88 18.92 -11.16
N ARG A 513 -24.37 19.05 -9.91
CA ARG A 513 -24.44 20.33 -9.18
C ARG A 513 -23.08 21.01 -9.00
N GLN A 514 -21.99 20.26 -8.82
CA GLN A 514 -20.66 20.81 -8.56
C GLN A 514 -20.02 21.36 -9.84
N ALA A 515 -20.17 20.65 -10.97
CA ALA A 515 -19.73 21.12 -12.28
C ALA A 515 -20.42 22.45 -12.64
N VAL A 516 -21.75 22.50 -12.54
CA VAL A 516 -22.56 23.70 -12.83
C VAL A 516 -22.11 24.92 -12.00
N LYS A 517 -21.79 24.71 -10.72
CA LYS A 517 -21.28 25.78 -9.85
C LYS A 517 -19.91 26.30 -10.29
N SER A 518 -19.00 25.40 -10.65
CA SER A 518 -17.64 25.74 -11.07
C SER A 518 -17.61 26.46 -12.43
N GLU A 519 -18.43 25.98 -13.38
CA GLU A 519 -18.59 26.54 -14.72
C GLU A 519 -19.23 27.92 -14.71
N ARG A 520 -20.20 28.16 -13.81
CA ARG A 520 -20.78 29.50 -13.61
C ARG A 520 -19.69 30.55 -13.42
N CYS A 521 -18.73 30.27 -12.53
CA CYS A 521 -17.71 31.25 -12.18
C CYS A 521 -16.90 31.66 -13.41
N VAL A 522 -16.58 30.68 -14.27
CA VAL A 522 -15.83 30.88 -15.53
C VAL A 522 -16.68 31.65 -16.54
N MET A 523 -17.92 31.21 -16.75
CA MET A 523 -18.84 31.84 -17.69
C MET A 523 -19.21 33.26 -17.30
N ARG A 524 -19.39 33.55 -16.00
CA ARG A 524 -19.65 34.89 -15.47
C ARG A 524 -18.58 35.88 -15.92
N TYR A 525 -17.32 35.45 -15.87
CA TYR A 525 -16.20 36.29 -16.25
C TYR A 525 -16.03 36.36 -17.78
N LEU A 526 -16.18 35.26 -18.51
CA LEU A 526 -16.11 35.25 -19.98
C LEU A 526 -17.20 36.11 -20.63
N CYS A 527 -18.43 36.04 -20.13
CA CYS A 527 -19.55 36.85 -20.61
C CYS A 527 -19.37 38.35 -20.34
N SER A 528 -18.44 38.73 -19.44
CA SER A 528 -18.13 40.12 -19.15
C SER A 528 -17.15 40.77 -20.14
N ARG A 529 -16.57 39.97 -21.04
CA ARG A 529 -15.44 40.39 -21.89
C ARG A 529 -15.51 39.93 -23.35
N LEU A 530 -16.44 39.04 -23.70
CA LEU A 530 -16.57 38.52 -25.05
C LEU A 530 -17.94 38.94 -25.62
N SER A 531 -17.90 39.71 -26.70
CA SER A 531 -19.05 40.13 -27.50
C SER A 531 -19.33 39.11 -28.61
N ASP A 532 -20.61 38.81 -28.84
CA ASP A 532 -21.24 38.09 -29.98
C ASP A 532 -21.54 36.57 -29.95
N GLU A 533 -22.68 36.28 -30.60
CA GLU A 533 -23.42 35.06 -31.05
C GLU A 533 -23.52 33.84 -30.11
N THR A 534 -22.53 33.61 -29.27
CA THR A 534 -22.40 32.44 -28.37
C THR A 534 -23.18 32.59 -27.06
N LEU A 535 -23.69 33.79 -26.79
CA LEU A 535 -24.48 34.11 -25.60
C LEU A 535 -25.85 33.41 -25.62
N LEU A 536 -26.49 33.33 -26.79
CA LEU A 536 -27.81 32.70 -26.97
C LEU A 536 -27.82 31.21 -26.64
N ASP A 537 -26.81 30.46 -27.09
CA ASP A 537 -26.69 29.03 -26.79
C ASP A 537 -26.44 28.81 -25.29
N SER A 538 -25.65 29.70 -24.68
CA SER A 538 -25.42 29.70 -23.24
C SER A 538 -26.73 29.90 -22.46
N MET A 539 -27.62 30.78 -22.91
CA MET A 539 -28.91 31.01 -22.26
C MET A 539 -29.89 29.84 -22.38
N LYS A 540 -29.94 29.16 -23.54
CA LYS A 540 -30.76 27.95 -23.71
C LYS A 540 -30.29 26.84 -22.76
N VAL A 541 -28.96 26.69 -22.61
CA VAL A 541 -28.35 25.75 -21.67
C VAL A 541 -28.74 26.08 -20.23
N LEU A 542 -28.71 27.35 -19.82
CA LEU A 542 -29.13 27.77 -18.45
C LEU A 542 -30.59 27.44 -18.14
N ASN A 543 -31.50 27.57 -19.11
CA ASN A 543 -32.90 27.20 -18.93
C ASN A 543 -33.06 25.68 -18.70
N ASN A 544 -32.33 24.86 -19.48
CA ASN A 544 -32.32 23.41 -19.29
C ASN A 544 -31.72 23.01 -17.93
N ILE A 545 -30.65 23.67 -17.48
CA ILE A 545 -30.04 23.42 -16.16
C ILE A 545 -31.01 23.77 -15.03
N PHE A 546 -31.75 24.89 -15.15
CA PHE A 546 -32.78 25.26 -14.17
C PHE A 546 -33.85 24.16 -14.08
N ASP A 547 -34.34 23.67 -15.22
CA ASP A 547 -35.36 22.61 -15.23
C ASP A 547 -34.88 21.31 -14.54
N TYR A 548 -33.57 21.02 -14.50
CA TYR A 548 -33.01 19.87 -13.76
C TYR A 548 -32.78 20.14 -12.26
N HIS A 549 -32.50 21.39 -11.87
CA HIS A 549 -32.01 21.74 -10.52
C HIS A 549 -32.88 22.78 -9.80
N GLU A 550 -34.14 22.94 -10.20
CA GLU A 550 -35.09 23.91 -9.62
C GLU A 550 -35.21 23.78 -8.08
N ASN A 551 -35.04 22.58 -7.52
CA ASN A 551 -35.09 22.35 -6.07
C ASN A 551 -33.77 22.63 -5.33
N HIS A 552 -32.70 23.02 -6.03
CA HIS A 552 -31.38 23.23 -5.44
C HIS A 552 -31.01 24.72 -5.38
N PRO A 553 -31.19 25.40 -4.21
CA PRO A 553 -31.08 26.86 -4.11
C PRO A 553 -29.71 27.38 -4.55
N ASP A 554 -28.62 26.65 -4.30
CA ASP A 554 -27.29 27.10 -4.73
C ASP A 554 -27.10 27.11 -6.26
N VAL A 555 -27.75 26.20 -6.98
CA VAL A 555 -27.68 26.15 -8.47
C VAL A 555 -28.50 27.29 -9.04
N VAL A 556 -29.63 27.59 -8.43
CA VAL A 556 -30.51 28.68 -8.81
C VAL A 556 -29.83 30.03 -8.54
N TYR A 557 -29.23 30.20 -7.36
CA TYR A 557 -28.40 31.37 -7.05
C TYR A 557 -27.24 31.50 -8.04
N ALA A 558 -26.67 30.38 -8.46
CA ALA A 558 -25.67 30.33 -9.50
C ALA A 558 -26.18 30.91 -10.85
N ILE A 559 -27.30 30.42 -11.35
CA ILE A 559 -27.91 30.90 -12.60
C ILE A 559 -28.26 32.39 -12.50
N ILE A 560 -28.90 32.83 -11.42
CA ILE A 560 -29.30 34.23 -11.20
C ILE A 560 -28.07 35.16 -11.18
N THR A 561 -27.00 34.77 -10.49
CA THR A 561 -25.79 35.59 -10.39
C THR A 561 -25.13 35.78 -11.77
N LEU A 562 -25.13 34.74 -12.60
CA LEU A 562 -24.63 34.80 -13.97
C LEU A 562 -25.52 35.73 -14.82
N LEU A 563 -26.84 35.53 -14.81
CA LEU A 563 -27.77 36.40 -15.53
C LEU A 563 -27.61 37.88 -15.13
N LYS A 564 -27.48 38.15 -13.82
CA LYS A 564 -27.27 39.51 -13.31
C LYS A 564 -26.00 40.15 -13.87
N SER A 565 -24.92 39.38 -13.99
CA SER A 565 -23.66 39.87 -14.54
C SER A 565 -23.74 40.14 -16.04
N MET A 566 -24.47 39.33 -16.80
CA MET A 566 -24.61 39.47 -18.25
C MET A 566 -25.39 40.73 -18.61
N ILE A 567 -26.43 41.06 -17.84
CA ILE A 567 -27.29 42.25 -18.02
C ILE A 567 -26.53 43.57 -17.86
N GLN A 568 -25.33 43.57 -17.26
CA GLN A 568 -24.50 44.78 -17.13
C GLN A 568 -23.87 45.22 -18.45
N TYR A 569 -23.88 44.38 -19.48
CA TYR A 569 -23.23 44.64 -20.77
C TYR A 569 -24.27 44.94 -21.84
N ASP A 570 -24.05 46.03 -22.57
CA ASP A 570 -24.97 46.59 -23.56
C ASP A 570 -25.36 45.60 -24.66
N ASP A 571 -24.39 44.88 -25.22
CA ASP A 571 -24.63 43.90 -26.30
C ASP A 571 -25.43 42.69 -25.78
N ALA A 572 -25.06 42.20 -24.59
CA ALA A 572 -25.72 41.06 -23.96
C ALA A 572 -27.17 41.37 -23.56
N ILE A 573 -27.43 42.56 -22.99
CA ILE A 573 -28.79 42.98 -22.65
C ILE A 573 -29.62 43.25 -23.90
N ASP A 574 -29.02 43.77 -24.98
CA ASP A 574 -29.69 43.98 -26.26
C ASP A 574 -30.10 42.65 -26.90
N GLU A 575 -29.26 41.62 -26.81
CA GLU A 575 -29.55 40.26 -27.25
C GLU A 575 -30.62 39.57 -26.38
N MET A 576 -30.57 39.72 -25.05
CA MET A 576 -31.61 39.19 -24.14
C MET A 576 -32.99 39.80 -24.40
N VAL A 577 -33.05 41.10 -24.73
CA VAL A 577 -34.30 41.79 -25.12
C VAL A 577 -34.86 41.23 -26.42
N SER A 578 -33.99 40.85 -27.37
CA SER A 578 -34.36 40.35 -28.70
C SER A 578 -34.90 38.91 -28.68
N THR A 579 -34.40 38.08 -27.77
CA THR A 579 -34.68 36.63 -27.70
C THR A 579 -35.82 36.28 -26.75
N SER A 580 -36.43 37.27 -26.08
CA SER A 580 -37.54 37.12 -25.12
C SER A 580 -37.25 36.18 -23.92
N ILE A 581 -35.97 35.97 -23.62
CA ILE A 581 -35.48 35.14 -22.51
C ILE A 581 -35.78 35.80 -21.15
N ASP A 582 -35.91 37.14 -21.15
CA ASP A 582 -36.37 37.96 -20.02
C ASP A 582 -37.69 37.44 -19.43
N ASN A 583 -38.57 36.92 -20.28
CA ASN A 583 -39.92 36.51 -19.88
C ASN A 583 -40.06 35.03 -19.51
N THR A 584 -39.11 34.17 -19.89
CA THR A 584 -39.24 32.71 -19.68
C THR A 584 -38.43 32.23 -18.49
N LEU A 585 -37.11 32.43 -18.48
CA LEU A 585 -36.24 31.88 -17.44
C LEU A 585 -36.32 32.70 -16.14
N ILE A 586 -36.23 34.03 -16.22
CA ILE A 586 -36.26 34.89 -15.01
C ILE A 586 -37.62 34.79 -14.30
N PHE A 587 -38.73 34.72 -15.05
CA PHE A 587 -40.05 34.51 -14.46
C PHE A 587 -40.25 33.09 -13.93
N LYS A 588 -39.73 32.06 -14.59
CA LYS A 588 -39.72 30.68 -14.06
C LYS A 588 -39.04 30.63 -12.69
N ILE A 589 -37.83 31.17 -12.58
CA ILE A 589 -37.07 31.26 -11.33
C ILE A 589 -37.86 32.02 -10.26
N LYS A 590 -38.39 33.21 -10.62
CA LYS A 590 -39.17 34.06 -9.71
C LYS A 590 -40.45 33.37 -9.22
N ARG A 591 -41.11 32.56 -10.06
CA ARG A 591 -42.32 31.83 -9.72
C ARG A 591 -42.03 30.65 -8.78
N PHE A 592 -40.92 29.94 -9.01
CA PHE A 592 -40.55 28.76 -8.25
C PHE A 592 -39.96 29.10 -6.88
N HIS A 593 -39.16 30.17 -6.79
CA HIS A 593 -38.54 30.64 -5.54
C HIS A 593 -39.16 31.95 -5.05
N ASN A 594 -40.49 31.98 -4.98
CA ASN A 594 -41.26 33.15 -4.51
C ASN A 594 -41.04 33.45 -3.00
N ASP A 595 -40.62 32.46 -2.23
CA ASP A 595 -40.38 32.58 -0.78
C ASP A 595 -38.97 33.12 -0.44
N ASP A 596 -38.02 33.10 -1.39
CA ASP A 596 -36.67 33.61 -1.21
C ASP A 596 -36.58 35.10 -1.59
N ARG A 597 -36.46 35.96 -0.58
CA ARG A 597 -36.43 37.42 -0.77
C ARG A 597 -35.23 37.91 -1.58
N GLU A 598 -34.07 37.25 -1.50
CA GLU A 598 -32.87 37.70 -2.20
C GLU A 598 -32.94 37.36 -3.69
N ILE A 599 -33.42 36.16 -4.00
CA ILE A 599 -33.70 35.72 -5.37
C ILE A 599 -34.75 36.63 -6.02
N MET A 600 -35.87 36.87 -5.33
CA MET A 600 -36.96 37.73 -5.80
C MET A 600 -36.48 39.15 -6.12
N ARG A 601 -35.75 39.77 -5.17
CA ARG A 601 -35.19 41.12 -5.35
C ARG A 601 -34.26 41.18 -6.56
N THR A 602 -33.39 40.18 -6.71
CA THR A 602 -32.43 40.15 -7.82
C THR A 602 -33.13 39.97 -9.17
N CYS A 603 -34.16 39.13 -9.24
CA CYS A 603 -34.97 38.97 -10.45
C CYS A 603 -35.69 40.28 -10.83
N ASP A 604 -36.21 41.02 -9.86
CA ASP A 604 -36.86 42.31 -10.10
C ASP A 604 -35.90 43.39 -10.61
N GLU A 605 -34.68 43.47 -10.05
CA GLU A 605 -33.62 44.35 -10.53
C GLU A 605 -33.27 44.05 -12.00
N MET A 606 -33.13 42.77 -12.35
CA MET A 606 -32.82 42.32 -13.72
C MET A 606 -33.94 42.67 -14.71
N LEU A 607 -35.19 42.35 -14.36
CA LEU A 607 -36.36 42.67 -15.19
C LEU A 607 -36.51 44.18 -15.41
N HIS A 608 -36.19 44.99 -14.40
CA HIS A 608 -36.23 46.44 -14.53
C HIS A 608 -35.17 46.96 -15.52
N SER A 609 -33.93 46.49 -15.41
CA SER A 609 -32.83 46.86 -16.33
C SER A 609 -33.16 46.51 -17.79
N ILE A 610 -33.70 45.30 -18.02
CA ILE A 610 -34.12 44.85 -19.35
C ILE A 610 -35.25 45.72 -19.91
N LYS A 611 -36.26 46.05 -19.08
CA LYS A 611 -37.37 46.93 -19.47
C LYS A 611 -36.87 48.33 -19.86
N ASN A 612 -35.92 48.88 -19.11
CA ASN A 612 -35.32 50.18 -19.40
C ASN A 612 -34.55 50.16 -20.73
N ARG A 613 -33.77 49.10 -20.99
CA ARG A 613 -33.06 48.93 -22.27
C ARG A 613 -34.02 48.79 -23.45
N ARG A 614 -35.09 48.01 -23.32
CA ARG A 614 -36.14 47.86 -24.35
C ARG A 614 -36.81 49.21 -24.69
N LEU A 615 -37.02 50.07 -23.69
CA LEU A 615 -37.53 51.43 -23.91
C LEU A 615 -36.51 52.33 -24.63
N LEU A 616 -35.22 52.22 -24.29
CA LEU A 616 -34.13 52.94 -24.96
C LEU A 616 -33.99 52.52 -26.43
N GLN A 617 -34.05 51.22 -26.75
CA GLN A 617 -34.02 50.72 -28.13
C GLN A 617 -35.22 51.25 -28.95
N LYS A 618 -36.44 51.19 -28.38
CA LYS A 618 -37.64 51.76 -29.03
C LYS A 618 -37.50 53.26 -29.29
N ARG A 619 -36.92 54.00 -28.35
CA ARG A 619 -36.62 55.44 -28.53
C ARG A 619 -35.58 55.67 -29.63
N LYS A 620 -34.48 54.92 -29.67
CA LYS A 620 -33.46 55.00 -30.75
C LYS A 620 -34.06 54.68 -32.13
N GLN A 621 -34.88 53.65 -32.25
CA GLN A 621 -35.56 53.30 -33.51
C GLN A 621 -36.56 54.38 -33.97
N ASN A 622 -37.22 55.07 -33.03
CA ASN A 622 -38.11 56.19 -33.34
C ASN A 622 -37.35 57.50 -33.66
N PHE A 623 -36.06 57.60 -33.34
CA PHE A 623 -35.19 58.73 -33.70
C PHE A 623 -34.44 58.51 -35.02
N GLN A 624 -34.25 57.25 -35.45
CA GLN A 624 -33.62 56.88 -36.74
C GLN A 624 -34.62 56.75 -37.90
N LYS A 625 -35.90 56.56 -37.60
CA LYS A 625 -37.02 56.75 -38.55
C LYS A 625 -37.44 58.21 -38.55
#